data_AF-A0A914UI75-F1
#
_entry.id   AF-A0A914UI75-F1
#
_cell.length_a   1.000
_cell.length_b   1.000
_cell.length_c   1.000
_cell.angle_alpha   90.00
_cell.angle_beta   90.00
_cell.angle_gamma   90.00
#
_symmetry.space_group_name_H-M   'P 1'
#
loop_
_entity.id
_entity.type
_entity.pdbx_description
1 polymer ?
#
loop_
_entity_poly.entity_id
_entity_poly.type
_entity_poly.pdbx_seq_one_letter_code
_entity_poly.pdbx_strand_id
1 'polypeptide(L)' 'MSDTAHRIHGIGPRACNADMMNVVFKYDCDGKAFTEIPTRHLSAAIDGFSIKDQYWQTAKIPHSERTSRLDL' A
#
# COMPACT_ATOMS: atom_id res chain seq x y z
N MET A 1 16.71 8.67 10.01
CA MET A 1 16.02 9.08 8.78
C MET A 1 15.05 7.98 8.45
N SER A 2 13.78 8.28 8.19
CA SER A 2 12.77 7.23 7.91
C SER A 2 12.76 6.94 6.41
N ASP A 3 12.83 5.67 6.04
CA ASP A 3 12.73 5.23 4.66
C ASP A 3 11.27 5.32 4.20
N THR A 4 10.91 6.45 3.58
CA THR A 4 9.55 6.72 3.07
C THR A 4 9.57 7.07 1.60
N ALA A 5 8.64 6.47 0.84
CA ALA A 5 8.39 6.82 -0.56
C ALA A 5 7.42 8.00 -0.62
N HIS A 6 7.80 9.08 -1.30
CA HIS A 6 6.95 10.28 -1.45
C HIS A 6 6.31 10.33 -2.83
N ARG A 7 5.02 10.64 -2.87
CA ARG A 7 4.29 10.77 -4.14
C ARG A 7 4.75 12.04 -4.88
N ILE A 8 5.22 11.85 -6.11
CA ILE A 8 5.57 12.95 -7.03
C ILE A 8 4.39 13.28 -7.95
N HIS A 9 3.62 12.26 -8.37
CA HIS A 9 2.46 12.40 -9.26
C HIS A 9 1.39 11.32 -8.97
N GLY A 10 0.19 11.48 -9.52
CA GLY A 10 -0.92 10.52 -9.39
C GLY A 10 -1.76 10.68 -8.11
N ILE A 11 -2.64 9.70 -7.86
CA ILE A 11 -3.59 9.67 -6.74
C ILE A 11 -3.16 8.60 -5.73
N GLY A 12 -3.15 8.95 -4.44
CA GLY A 12 -2.80 8.03 -3.34
C GLY A 12 -2.36 8.75 -2.07
N PRO A 13 -1.71 8.05 -1.12
CA PRO A 13 -1.08 8.67 0.06
C PRO A 13 0.09 9.58 -0.31
N ARG A 14 0.35 10.64 0.48
CA ARG A 14 1.45 11.61 0.24
C ARG A 14 2.82 10.98 0.49
N ALA A 15 2.89 10.11 1.48
CA ALA A 15 4.08 9.35 1.84
C ALA A 15 3.65 7.93 2.21
N CYS A 16 4.47 6.95 1.85
CA CYS A 16 4.30 5.55 2.21
C CYS A 16 5.54 5.05 2.96
N ASN A 17 5.33 4.41 4.11
CA ASN A 17 6.38 3.70 4.84
C ASN A 17 6.28 2.18 4.59
N ALA A 18 7.23 1.40 5.12
CA ALA A 18 7.24 -0.06 4.96
C ALA A 18 5.97 -0.74 5.53
N ASP A 19 5.38 -0.21 6.60
CA ASP A 19 4.16 -0.76 7.21
C ASP A 19 2.92 -0.64 6.31
N MET A 20 2.94 0.31 5.37
CA MET A 20 1.89 0.48 4.37
C MET A 20 2.02 -0.48 3.19
N MET A 21 3.19 -1.08 2.97
CA MET A 21 3.44 -1.97 1.83
C MET A 21 2.83 -3.36 2.05
N ASN A 22 2.18 -3.90 1.03
CA ASN A 22 1.64 -5.25 1.05
C ASN A 22 2.52 -6.24 0.29
N VAL A 23 2.67 -6.03 -1.02
CA VAL A 23 3.52 -6.83 -1.90
C VAL A 23 4.52 -5.91 -2.57
N VAL A 24 5.75 -6.36 -2.75
CA VAL A 24 6.78 -5.62 -3.47
C VAL A 24 7.16 -6.39 -4.74
N PHE A 25 7.61 -5.65 -5.75
CA PHE A 25 7.88 -6.18 -7.07
C PHE A 25 9.23 -5.70 -7.57
N LYS A 26 9.88 -6.59 -8.33
CA LYS A 26 10.97 -6.24 -9.22
C LYS A 26 10.49 -6.36 -10.66
N TYR A 27 10.90 -5.45 -11.52
CA TYR A 27 10.62 -5.49 -12.94
C TYR A 27 11.69 -6.33 -13.66
N ASP A 28 11.24 -7.36 -14.37
CA ASP A 28 12.05 -8.10 -15.32
C ASP A 28 11.93 -7.43 -16.69
N CYS A 29 13.05 -6.90 -17.21
CA CYS A 29 13.09 -6.23 -18.49
C CYS A 29 12.91 -7.18 -19.68
N ASP A 30 13.35 -8.42 -19.56
CA ASP A 30 13.31 -9.39 -20.64
C ASP A 30 11.88 -9.91 -20.79
N GLY A 31 11.26 -10.28 -19.66
CA GLY A 31 9.85 -10.69 -19.60
C GLY A 31 8.86 -9.54 -19.70
N LYS A 32 9.31 -8.28 -19.55
CA LYS A 32 8.47 -7.08 -19.41
C LYS A 32 7.37 -7.25 -18.36
N ALA A 33 7.73 -7.89 -17.25
CA ALA A 33 6.79 -8.35 -16.25
C ALA A 33 7.28 -8.02 -14.85
N PHE A 34 6.34 -7.84 -13.93
CA PHE A 34 6.64 -7.70 -12.51
C PHE A 34 6.63 -9.07 -11.84
N THR A 35 7.64 -9.31 -11.01
CA THR A 35 7.73 -10.51 -10.17
C THR A 35 7.77 -10.09 -8.71
N GLU A 36 6.96 -10.76 -7.87
CA GLU A 36 6.97 -10.57 -6.43
C GLU A 36 8.31 -11.02 -5.83
N ILE A 37 8.84 -10.26 -4.86
CA ILE A 37 10.03 -10.65 -4.11
C ILE A 37 9.72 -10.72 -2.59
N PRO A 38 10.34 -11.64 -1.84
CA PRO A 38 9.94 -11.98 -0.47
C PRO A 38 10.39 -10.97 0.61
N THR A 39 10.71 -9.72 0.25
CA THR A 39 11.13 -8.67 1.21
C THR A 39 10.06 -7.62 1.38
N ARG A 40 9.99 -6.95 2.54
CA ARG A 40 9.11 -5.78 2.74
C ARG A 40 9.90 -4.53 3.15
N HIS A 41 11.22 -4.61 3.09
CA HIS A 41 12.11 -3.50 3.37
C HIS A 41 12.30 -2.69 2.09
N LEU A 42 12.04 -1.38 2.16
CA LEU A 42 12.32 -0.47 1.05
C LEU A 42 13.81 -0.52 0.73
N SER A 43 14.14 -0.73 -0.54
CA SER A 43 15.51 -0.78 -1.02
C SER A 43 15.57 -0.39 -2.48
N ALA A 44 16.77 -0.05 -2.96
CA ALA A 44 17.00 0.29 -4.37
C ALA A 44 16.77 -0.87 -5.35
N ALA A 45 16.55 -2.10 -4.86
CA ALA A 45 16.29 -3.28 -5.69
C ALA A 45 14.79 -3.50 -5.99
N ILE A 46 13.91 -2.65 -5.44
CA ILE A 46 12.45 -2.72 -5.64
C ILE A 46 12.05 -1.70 -6.70
N ASP A 47 11.26 -2.14 -7.68
CA ASP A 47 10.73 -1.28 -8.75
C ASP A 47 9.28 -0.86 -8.50
N GLY A 48 8.54 -1.59 -7.65
CA GLY A 48 7.17 -1.25 -7.31
C GLY A 48 6.67 -1.93 -6.05
N PHE A 49 5.59 -1.41 -5.48
CA PHE A 49 4.89 -2.05 -4.37
C PHE A 49 3.38 -1.76 -4.43
N SER A 50 2.59 -2.66 -3.85
CA SER A 50 1.18 -2.43 -3.55
C SER A 50 1.02 -1.92 -2.12
N ILE A 51 -0.02 -1.12 -1.88
CA ILE A 51 -0.35 -0.57 -0.57
C ILE A 51 -1.46 -1.42 0.06
N LYS A 52 -1.39 -1.70 1.37
CA LYS A 52 -2.44 -2.42 2.11
C LYS A 52 -3.77 -1.65 2.05
N ASP A 53 -4.88 -2.37 1.89
CA ASP A 53 -6.22 -1.80 1.66
C ASP A 53 -6.66 -0.76 2.69
N GLN A 54 -6.32 -0.96 3.97
CA GLN A 54 -6.67 -0.02 5.05
C GLN A 54 -6.12 1.40 4.83
N TYR A 55 -5.07 1.56 4.04
CA TYR A 55 -4.48 2.86 3.70
C TYR A 55 -5.02 3.47 2.40
N TRP A 56 -5.85 2.73 1.66
CA TRP A 56 -6.61 3.22 0.50
C TRP A 56 -8.01 3.70 0.86
N GLN A 57 -8.53 3.27 2.01
CA GLN A 57 -9.85 3.70 2.47
C GLN A 57 -9.83 5.19 2.82
N THR A 58 -10.68 5.99 2.18
CA THR A 58 -10.97 7.36 2.61
C THR A 58 -11.59 7.33 4.01
N ALA A 59 -11.37 8.36 4.81
CA ALA A 59 -11.82 8.45 6.21
C ALA A 59 -13.23 7.84 6.41
N LYS A 60 -13.38 6.99 7.44
CA LYS A 60 -14.68 6.41 7.81
C LYS A 60 -15.71 7.53 7.87
N ILE A 61 -16.79 7.39 7.11
CA ILE A 61 -17.93 8.31 7.15
C ILE A 61 -18.37 8.40 8.63
N PRO A 62 -18.48 9.59 9.23
CA PRO A 62 -18.79 9.76 10.66
C PRO A 62 -20.11 9.12 11.14
N HIS A 63 -20.87 8.49 10.24
CA HIS A 63 -22.17 7.88 10.51
C HIS A 63 -22.26 6.39 10.15
N SER A 64 -21.13 5.67 10.16
CA SER A 64 -21.13 4.20 10.13
C SER A 64 -21.51 3.59 11.49
N GLU A 65 -22.59 4.08 12.10
CA GLU A 65 -23.30 3.44 13.20
C GLU A 65 -24.51 2.71 12.60
N ARG A 66 -24.27 1.56 11.97
CA ARG A 66 -25.37 0.64 11.66
C ARG A 66 -24.88 -0.78 11.46
N THR A 67 -24.68 -1.48 12.57
CA THR A 67 -25.18 -2.85 12.64
C THR A 67 -25.88 -3.00 13.98
N SER A 68 -27.20 -2.93 13.84
CA SER A 68 -28.26 -3.20 14.80
C SER A 68 -27.92 -4.36 15.73
N ARG A 69 -27.89 -4.02 17.02
CA ARG A 69 -28.22 -4.89 18.14
C ARG A 69 -29.65 -5.40 17.95
N LEU A 70 -29.79 -6.50 17.21
CA LEU A 70 -30.97 -7.34 17.17
C LEU A 70 -30.53 -8.74 17.61
N ASP A 71 -30.36 -8.91 18.91
CA ASP A 71 -30.55 -10.19 19.57
C ASP A 71 -31.36 -9.87 20.84
N LEU A 72 -32.52 -10.53 20.94
CA LEU A 72 -33.49 -10.43 22.03
C LEU A 72 -32.86 -10.76 23.39
#